data_AF-A0A2V1GYS2-F1
#
_entry.id   AF-A0A2V1GYS2-F1
#
_cell.length_a   1.000
_cell.length_b   1.000
_cell.length_c   1.000
_cell.angle_alpha   90.00
_cell.angle_beta   90.00
_cell.angle_gamma   90.00
#
_symmetry.space_group_name_H-M   'P 1'
#
loop_
_entity.id
_entity.type
_entity.pdbx_description
1 polymer ?
#
loop_
_entity_poly.entity_id
_entity_poly.type
_entity_poly.pdbx_seq_one_letter_code
_entity_poly.pdbx_strand_id
1 'polypeptide(L)'
;MAGLLITKFKRAKKPAQNNYKDHTMKKISGLIKIITTASLTLAVVSVAAVANADSFGRYLVNSNFKYFNYDQSCTNLSEDQFYDIYDNCLAQIDPDGNDVSNSQASQMLQQLKQCMSAKGLSVKSQQRCIAMSKGDQQNAIAAISGALKQVANSRGTQQITLPLPPKSQLINHMYPEDLGGKLGNMKLTLASAVFQSDVSIQEMAAYYRGKVGEFLEYRHSNGDISFIKGAGKEVKQPQALFKAQMEKPNIKISKKVNMMTGKPVKGSQITIFYQR
;
A
#
# COMPACT_ATOMS: atom_id res chain seq x y z
N MET A 1 -71.96 -6.83 -22.93
CA MET A 1 -70.55 -7.25 -22.74
C MET A 1 -70.31 -7.38 -21.24
N ALA A 2 -70.19 -8.62 -20.76
CA ALA A 2 -69.78 -9.02 -19.40
C ALA A 2 -68.34 -8.55 -19.12
N GLY A 3 -67.83 -8.38 -17.91
CA GLY A 3 -68.26 -8.67 -16.54
C GLY A 3 -67.00 -8.61 -15.63
N LEU A 4 -67.18 -8.15 -14.38
CA LEU A 4 -66.47 -8.47 -13.11
C LEU A 4 -65.03 -9.07 -13.18
N LEU A 5 -64.04 -8.72 -12.35
CA LEU A 5 -64.06 -8.78 -10.88
C LEU A 5 -62.78 -8.17 -10.25
N ILE A 6 -62.96 -7.68 -9.03
CA ILE A 6 -62.01 -7.10 -8.07
C ILE A 6 -61.24 -8.22 -7.33
N THR A 7 -59.96 -8.02 -7.00
CA THR A 7 -59.42 -8.37 -5.65
C THR A 7 -58.13 -7.63 -5.29
N LYS A 8 -58.11 -7.17 -4.03
CA LYS A 8 -57.09 -6.40 -3.29
C LYS A 8 -55.94 -7.28 -2.79
N PHE A 9 -54.75 -6.69 -2.53
CA PHE A 9 -53.93 -6.81 -1.29
C PHE A 9 -52.71 -5.84 -1.41
N LYS A 10 -52.69 -4.67 -0.76
CA LYS A 10 -52.15 -4.30 0.58
C LYS A 10 -50.61 -4.41 0.77
N ARG A 11 -49.99 -3.21 0.87
CA ARG A 11 -48.75 -2.79 1.60
C ARG A 11 -47.43 -3.53 1.31
N ALA A 12 -46.37 -2.79 0.97
CA ALA A 12 -45.46 -2.22 1.98
C ALA A 12 -44.27 -1.45 1.36
N LYS A 13 -43.88 -0.39 2.09
CA LYS A 13 -42.57 0.27 2.17
C LYS A 13 -42.02 1.00 0.93
N LYS A 14 -41.80 2.29 1.15
CA LYS A 14 -40.97 3.22 0.39
C LYS A 14 -39.74 2.51 -0.20
N PRO A 15 -39.36 2.78 -1.47
CA PRO A 15 -38.06 2.36 -1.97
C PRO A 15 -36.99 3.08 -1.15
N ALA A 16 -36.09 2.30 -0.53
CA ALA A 16 -34.83 2.84 -0.04
C ALA A 16 -34.13 3.49 -1.25
N GLN A 17 -33.86 4.77 -1.13
CA GLN A 17 -33.20 5.56 -2.16
C GLN A 17 -31.86 4.92 -2.53
N ASN A 18 -31.73 4.68 -3.84
CA ASN A 18 -30.49 4.58 -4.59
C ASN A 18 -29.33 5.38 -3.97
N ASN A 19 -28.22 4.72 -3.65
CA ASN A 19 -26.90 5.34 -3.51
C ASN A 19 -25.74 4.32 -3.56
N TYR A 20 -25.80 3.32 -4.44
CA TYR A 20 -24.68 2.37 -4.64
C TYR A 20 -24.07 2.40 -6.06
N LYS A 21 -24.56 3.29 -6.95
CA LYS A 21 -24.27 3.24 -8.39
C LYS A 21 -23.17 4.17 -8.92
N ASP A 22 -22.38 4.88 -8.10
CA ASP A 22 -21.50 5.94 -8.67
C ASP A 22 -20.07 6.09 -8.10
N HIS A 23 -19.60 5.17 -7.25
CA HIS A 23 -18.30 5.36 -6.57
C HIS A 23 -17.21 4.31 -6.81
N THR A 24 -17.52 3.08 -7.19
CA THR A 24 -16.51 2.03 -7.33
C THR A 24 -15.72 2.15 -8.64
N MET A 25 -16.38 2.54 -9.74
CA MET A 25 -15.75 2.76 -11.05
C MET A 25 -14.96 4.08 -11.14
N LYS A 26 -15.21 5.09 -10.30
CA LYS A 26 -14.32 6.25 -10.14
C LYS A 26 -13.00 5.91 -9.44
N LYS A 27 -12.90 4.78 -8.72
CA LYS A 27 -11.68 4.38 -8.00
C LYS A 27 -10.62 3.70 -8.87
N ILE A 28 -11.00 3.11 -10.01
CA ILE A 28 -10.04 2.56 -10.99
C ILE A 28 -9.25 3.67 -11.69
N SER A 29 -9.85 4.85 -11.89
CA SER A 29 -9.12 6.06 -12.32
C SER A 29 -8.09 6.56 -11.26
N GLY A 30 -8.29 6.19 -9.99
CA GLY A 30 -7.35 6.46 -8.90
C GLY A 30 -6.09 5.58 -8.94
N LEU A 31 -6.19 4.34 -9.40
CA LEU A 31 -5.04 3.43 -9.57
C LEU A 31 -4.01 3.96 -10.58
N ILE A 32 -4.47 4.68 -11.61
CA ILE A 32 -3.64 5.30 -12.64
C ILE A 32 -2.99 6.61 -12.13
N LYS A 33 -3.58 7.29 -11.14
CA LYS A 33 -2.96 8.43 -10.43
C LYS A 33 -1.99 8.04 -9.31
N ILE A 34 -2.12 6.84 -8.74
CA ILE A 34 -1.24 6.37 -7.65
C ILE A 34 0.17 6.00 -8.17
N ILE A 35 0.27 5.59 -9.43
CA ILE A 35 1.55 5.36 -10.12
C ILE A 35 2.31 6.68 -10.36
N THR A 36 1.63 7.83 -10.35
CA THR A 36 2.24 9.17 -10.46
C THR A 36 2.73 9.74 -9.12
N THR A 37 2.57 9.00 -8.02
CA THR A 37 3.17 9.27 -6.70
C THR A 37 4.18 8.18 -6.34
N ALA A 38 5.05 7.84 -7.29
CA ALA A 38 6.37 7.37 -6.91
C ALA A 38 6.95 8.40 -5.92
N SER A 39 7.41 7.97 -4.75
CA SER A 39 8.11 8.76 -3.71
C SER A 39 7.49 10.08 -3.25
N LEU A 40 6.67 10.05 -2.19
CA LEU A 40 6.75 11.10 -1.18
C LEU A 40 6.33 10.56 0.18
N THR A 41 7.21 10.75 1.15
CA THR A 41 6.94 10.57 2.58
C THR A 41 6.50 9.17 2.99
N LEU A 42 7.49 8.34 3.33
CA LEU A 42 7.35 7.37 4.42
C LEU A 42 7.22 8.12 5.75
N ALA A 43 6.18 8.94 5.87
CA ALA A 43 5.57 9.42 7.09
C ALA A 43 4.18 8.80 7.14
N VAL A 44 4.13 7.46 7.12
CA VAL A 44 2.99 6.76 7.68
C VAL A 44 3.14 6.97 9.18
N VAL A 45 2.50 8.04 9.64
CA VAL A 45 1.98 8.16 10.99
C VAL A 45 1.55 6.75 11.37
N SER A 46 2.26 6.21 12.36
CA SER A 46 1.80 5.08 13.13
C SER A 46 0.38 5.39 13.57
N VAL A 47 -0.60 4.95 12.78
CA VAL A 47 -1.86 4.54 13.34
C VAL A 47 -1.50 3.25 14.05
N ALA A 48 -0.95 3.42 15.26
CA ALA A 48 -1.18 2.49 16.31
C ALA A 48 -2.69 2.29 16.30
N ALA A 49 -3.14 1.18 15.73
CA ALA A 49 -4.50 0.70 15.88
C ALA A 49 -4.63 0.28 17.35
N VAL A 50 -4.73 1.27 18.23
CA VAL A 50 -5.27 1.08 19.57
C VAL A 50 -6.77 1.28 19.43
N ALA A 51 -7.45 0.18 19.11
CA ALA A 51 -8.82 -0.14 19.50
C ALA A 51 -9.12 -1.55 18.95
N ASN A 52 -9.30 -2.51 19.85
CA ASN A 52 -9.70 -3.89 19.56
C ASN A 52 -11.07 -3.88 18.83
N ALA A 53 -11.06 -4.17 17.53
CA ALA A 53 -12.24 -4.27 16.65
C ALA A 53 -11.79 -4.86 15.30
N ASP A 54 -11.96 -6.18 15.15
CA ASP A 54 -11.45 -7.02 14.06
C ASP A 54 -12.52 -7.22 12.95
N SER A 55 -12.84 -6.22 12.13
CA SER A 55 -13.85 -6.39 11.05
C SER A 55 -13.48 -7.47 10.00
N PHE A 56 -14.47 -8.17 9.41
CA PHE A 56 -14.23 -9.22 8.41
C PHE A 56 -13.46 -8.73 7.16
N GLY A 57 -13.68 -7.48 6.75
CA GLY A 57 -12.93 -6.83 5.67
C GLY A 57 -11.41 -6.81 5.88
N ARG A 58 -10.93 -6.62 7.12
CA ARG A 58 -9.49 -6.70 7.42
C ARG A 58 -8.94 -8.11 7.23
N TYR A 59 -9.73 -9.14 7.51
CA TYR A 59 -9.34 -10.53 7.27
C TYR A 59 -9.27 -10.87 5.78
N LEU A 60 -10.19 -10.36 4.96
CA LEU A 60 -10.14 -10.54 3.51
C LEU A 60 -8.83 -9.99 2.93
N VAL A 61 -8.45 -8.77 3.32
CA VAL A 61 -7.21 -8.11 2.88
C VAL A 61 -5.95 -8.85 3.37
N ASN A 62 -6.02 -9.51 4.53
CA ASN A 62 -4.91 -10.30 5.07
C ASN A 62 -4.88 -11.76 4.60
N SER A 63 -5.91 -12.21 3.86
CA SER A 63 -6.00 -13.56 3.30
C SER A 63 -5.60 -13.60 1.82
N ASN A 64 -5.75 -14.77 1.18
CA ASN A 64 -5.57 -14.88 -0.26
C ASN A 64 -6.67 -14.16 -1.07
N PHE A 65 -7.80 -13.81 -0.45
CA PHE A 65 -8.90 -13.10 -1.12
C PHE A 65 -8.54 -11.68 -1.55
N LYS A 66 -7.45 -11.09 -1.04
CA LYS A 66 -6.92 -9.83 -1.60
C LYS A 66 -6.51 -9.95 -3.08
N TYR A 67 -6.25 -11.17 -3.56
CA TYR A 67 -5.92 -11.47 -4.95
C TYR A 67 -7.12 -12.06 -5.71
N PHE A 68 -8.31 -12.05 -5.11
CA PHE A 68 -9.50 -12.58 -5.76
C PHE A 68 -10.06 -11.56 -6.74
N ASN A 69 -9.54 -11.60 -7.96
CA ASN A 69 -9.87 -10.69 -9.03
C ASN A 69 -10.37 -11.48 -10.24
N TYR A 70 -11.27 -10.88 -11.02
CA TYR A 70 -11.74 -11.49 -12.27
C TYR A 70 -10.59 -11.60 -13.29
N ASP A 71 -10.52 -12.75 -13.97
CA ASP A 71 -9.76 -12.93 -15.19
C ASP A 71 -10.50 -13.94 -16.09
N GLN A 72 -10.64 -13.63 -17.37
CA GLN A 72 -11.35 -14.50 -18.32
C GLN A 72 -10.68 -15.89 -18.47
N SER A 73 -9.39 -16.00 -18.17
CA SER A 73 -8.64 -17.25 -18.19
C SER A 73 -8.89 -18.13 -16.97
N CYS A 74 -9.43 -17.57 -15.87
CA CYS A 74 -9.64 -18.29 -14.63
C CYS A 74 -11.07 -18.83 -14.46
N THR A 75 -12.05 -18.25 -15.17
CA THR A 75 -13.46 -18.64 -15.12
C THR A 75 -14.17 -18.33 -16.45
N ASN A 76 -15.21 -19.10 -16.77
CA ASN A 76 -16.07 -18.85 -17.94
C ASN A 76 -17.22 -17.87 -17.65
N LEU A 77 -17.33 -17.39 -16.42
CA LEU A 77 -18.30 -16.36 -16.05
C LEU A 77 -17.92 -15.02 -16.70
N SER A 78 -18.92 -14.17 -16.96
CA SER A 78 -18.62 -12.77 -17.24
C SER A 78 -18.05 -12.08 -16.01
N GLU A 79 -17.39 -10.93 -16.21
CA GLU A 79 -16.90 -10.09 -15.11
C GLU A 79 -18.03 -9.70 -14.15
N ASP A 80 -19.16 -9.26 -14.70
CA ASP A 80 -20.36 -8.90 -13.92
C ASP A 80 -20.86 -10.09 -13.09
N GLN A 81 -20.99 -11.28 -13.69
CA GLN A 81 -21.43 -12.48 -12.97
C GLN A 81 -20.45 -12.88 -11.86
N PHE A 82 -19.15 -12.75 -12.10
CA PHE A 82 -18.13 -13.06 -11.11
C PHE A 82 -18.25 -12.15 -9.88
N TYR A 83 -18.33 -10.84 -10.08
CA TYR A 83 -18.45 -9.89 -8.98
C TYR A 83 -19.84 -9.92 -8.33
N ASP A 84 -20.92 -10.12 -9.10
CA ASP A 84 -22.26 -10.30 -8.55
C ASP A 84 -22.31 -11.52 -7.62
N ILE A 85 -21.69 -12.64 -7.99
CA ILE A 85 -21.61 -13.83 -7.12
C ILE A 85 -20.82 -13.50 -5.86
N TYR A 86 -19.67 -12.85 -6.00
CA TYR A 86 -18.80 -12.50 -4.87
C TYR A 86 -19.49 -11.55 -3.88
N ASP A 87 -20.05 -10.45 -4.39
CA ASP A 87 -20.71 -9.42 -3.59
C ASP A 87 -21.97 -9.94 -2.90
N ASN A 88 -22.78 -10.74 -3.61
CA ASN A 88 -23.95 -11.37 -3.00
C ASN A 88 -23.55 -12.33 -1.87
N CYS A 89 -22.47 -13.08 -2.04
CA CYS A 89 -21.98 -13.97 -0.99
C CYS A 89 -21.37 -13.22 0.19
N LEU A 90 -20.64 -12.13 -0.06
CA LEU A 90 -20.13 -11.26 1.00
C LEU A 90 -21.28 -10.65 1.82
N ALA A 91 -22.29 -10.09 1.15
CA ALA A 91 -23.44 -9.50 1.82
C ALA A 91 -24.27 -10.52 2.63
N GLN A 92 -24.25 -11.79 2.25
CA GLN A 92 -24.91 -12.86 3.02
C GLN A 92 -24.15 -13.24 4.30
N ILE A 93 -22.82 -13.13 4.29
CA ILE A 93 -21.96 -13.61 5.38
C ILE A 93 -21.63 -12.50 6.36
N ASP A 94 -21.46 -11.28 5.87
CA ASP A 94 -21.20 -10.09 6.66
C ASP A 94 -22.21 -8.97 6.32
N PRO A 95 -23.51 -9.16 6.63
CA PRO A 95 -24.54 -8.19 6.28
C PRO A 95 -24.38 -6.86 7.04
N ASP A 96 -23.79 -6.90 8.23
CA ASP A 96 -23.74 -5.78 9.17
C ASP A 96 -22.33 -5.18 9.32
N GLY A 97 -21.28 -5.83 8.79
CA GLY A 97 -19.90 -5.32 8.85
C GLY A 97 -19.31 -5.27 10.26
N ASN A 98 -19.83 -6.11 11.17
CA ASN A 98 -19.47 -6.07 12.59
C ASN A 98 -18.06 -6.60 12.86
N ASP A 99 -17.55 -6.33 14.06
CA ASP A 99 -16.29 -6.88 14.52
C ASP A 99 -16.40 -8.40 14.70
N VAL A 100 -15.39 -9.13 14.20
CA VAL A 100 -15.35 -10.60 14.19
C VAL A 100 -14.03 -11.10 14.74
N SER A 101 -14.08 -12.06 15.65
CA SER A 101 -12.86 -12.73 16.14
C SER A 101 -12.14 -13.51 15.04
N ASN A 102 -10.85 -13.84 15.24
CA ASN A 102 -10.07 -14.67 14.33
C ASN A 102 -10.76 -16.02 13.96
N SER A 103 -11.40 -16.67 14.94
CA SER A 103 -12.10 -17.94 14.72
C SER A 103 -13.36 -17.76 13.88
N GLN A 104 -14.15 -16.72 14.16
CA GLN A 104 -15.33 -16.35 13.38
C GLN A 104 -14.93 -15.96 11.94
N ALA A 105 -13.91 -15.14 11.77
CA ALA A 105 -13.42 -14.74 10.45
C ALA A 105 -12.95 -15.94 9.61
N SER A 106 -12.33 -16.94 10.24
CA SER A 106 -11.93 -18.18 9.56
C SER A 106 -13.14 -19.00 9.09
N GLN A 107 -14.19 -19.08 9.91
CA GLN A 107 -15.46 -19.72 9.54
C GLN A 107 -16.18 -18.95 8.42
N MET A 108 -16.23 -17.62 8.50
CA MET A 108 -16.82 -16.75 7.48
C MET A 108 -16.09 -16.84 6.14
N LEU A 109 -14.75 -16.94 6.14
CA LEU A 109 -13.98 -17.21 4.92
C LEU A 109 -14.33 -18.56 4.29
N GLN A 110 -14.61 -19.58 5.10
CA GLN A 110 -15.04 -20.89 4.60
C GLN A 110 -16.47 -20.82 4.03
N GLN A 111 -17.37 -20.12 4.72
CA GLN A 111 -18.73 -19.87 4.23
C GLN A 111 -18.71 -19.09 2.90
N LEU A 112 -17.79 -18.14 2.73
CA LEU A 112 -17.66 -17.34 1.51
C LEU A 112 -17.28 -18.22 0.32
N LYS A 113 -16.28 -19.10 0.51
CA LYS A 113 -15.89 -20.08 -0.49
C LYS A 113 -17.05 -21.00 -0.88
N GLN A 114 -17.81 -21.47 0.12
CA GLN A 114 -18.95 -22.37 -0.09
C GLN A 114 -20.10 -21.67 -0.82
N CYS A 115 -20.47 -20.45 -0.42
CA CYS A 115 -21.51 -19.66 -1.06
C CYS A 115 -21.18 -19.42 -2.55
N MET A 116 -19.96 -18.98 -2.84
CA MET A 116 -19.54 -18.76 -4.24
C MET A 116 -19.57 -20.05 -5.05
N SER A 117 -19.12 -21.17 -4.46
CA SER A 117 -19.17 -22.48 -5.11
C SER A 117 -20.61 -22.92 -5.40
N ALA A 118 -21.54 -22.66 -4.48
CA ALA A 118 -22.96 -22.96 -4.68
C ALA A 118 -23.61 -22.09 -5.77
N LYS A 119 -23.08 -20.89 -6.01
CA LYS A 119 -23.56 -19.95 -7.04
C LYS A 119 -22.84 -20.08 -8.40
N GLY A 120 -22.05 -21.14 -8.59
CA GLY A 120 -21.44 -21.46 -9.90
C GLY A 120 -19.97 -21.04 -10.04
N LEU A 121 -19.38 -20.39 -9.04
CA LEU A 121 -17.95 -20.07 -9.03
C LEU A 121 -17.19 -21.13 -8.23
N SER A 122 -16.84 -22.23 -8.90
CA SER A 122 -16.22 -23.41 -8.29
C SER A 122 -14.95 -23.08 -7.49
N VAL A 123 -14.66 -23.87 -6.45
CA VAL A 123 -13.42 -23.73 -5.65
C VAL A 123 -12.16 -23.74 -6.53
N LYS A 124 -12.14 -24.57 -7.59
CA LYS A 124 -11.03 -24.62 -8.55
C LYS A 124 -10.87 -23.30 -9.31
N SER A 125 -11.96 -22.72 -9.79
CA SER A 125 -11.96 -21.40 -10.43
C SER A 125 -11.49 -20.32 -9.45
N GLN A 126 -11.98 -20.34 -8.20
CA GLN A 126 -11.56 -19.38 -7.18
C GLN A 126 -10.05 -19.41 -6.94
N GLN A 127 -9.48 -20.61 -6.76
CA GLN A 127 -8.04 -20.79 -6.58
C GLN A 127 -7.23 -20.35 -7.81
N ARG A 128 -7.74 -20.62 -9.02
CA ARG A 128 -7.09 -20.20 -10.27
C ARG A 128 -7.06 -18.68 -10.40
N CYS A 129 -8.17 -17.98 -10.13
CA CYS A 129 -8.23 -16.52 -10.18
C CYS A 129 -7.25 -15.89 -9.17
N ILE A 130 -7.22 -16.41 -7.95
CA ILE A 130 -6.26 -15.99 -6.90
C ILE A 130 -4.81 -16.20 -7.35
N ALA A 131 -4.50 -17.38 -7.88
CA ALA A 131 -3.14 -17.72 -8.29
C ALA A 131 -2.66 -16.84 -9.47
N MET A 132 -3.53 -16.61 -10.45
CA MET A 132 -3.24 -15.75 -11.60
C MET A 132 -3.01 -14.30 -11.18
N SER A 133 -3.98 -13.68 -10.50
CA SER A 133 -3.85 -12.29 -10.04
C SER A 133 -2.64 -12.09 -9.12
N LYS A 134 -2.32 -13.08 -8.28
CA LYS A 134 -1.09 -13.08 -7.48
C LYS A 134 0.16 -13.09 -8.37
N GLY A 135 0.18 -13.91 -9.42
CA GLY A 135 1.26 -13.96 -10.40
C GLY A 135 1.40 -12.66 -11.18
N ASP A 136 0.30 -12.08 -11.66
CA ASP A 136 0.29 -10.82 -12.40
C ASP A 136 0.78 -9.66 -11.54
N GLN A 137 0.34 -9.60 -10.28
CA GLN A 137 0.83 -8.61 -9.34
C GLN A 137 2.33 -8.80 -9.04
N GLN A 138 2.81 -10.05 -8.96
CA GLN A 138 4.24 -10.33 -8.83
C GLN A 138 5.04 -9.87 -10.04
N ASN A 139 4.53 -10.13 -11.25
CA ASN A 139 5.16 -9.72 -12.50
C ASN A 139 5.16 -8.19 -12.65
N ALA A 140 4.06 -7.52 -12.34
CA ALA A 140 3.96 -6.07 -12.34
C ALA A 140 4.97 -5.43 -11.36
N ILE A 141 5.11 -5.98 -10.16
CA ILE A 141 6.08 -5.49 -9.18
C ILE A 141 7.52 -5.77 -9.64
N ALA A 142 7.78 -6.92 -10.25
CA ALA A 142 9.09 -7.21 -10.83
C ALA A 142 9.44 -6.24 -11.97
N ALA A 143 8.48 -5.93 -12.84
CA ALA A 143 8.65 -4.97 -13.94
C ALA A 143 8.90 -3.55 -13.42
N ILE A 144 8.12 -3.08 -12.44
CA ILE A 144 8.32 -1.78 -11.79
C ILE A 144 9.70 -1.74 -11.12
N SER A 145 10.06 -2.77 -10.36
CA SER A 145 11.37 -2.87 -9.70
C SER A 145 12.52 -2.84 -10.72
N GLY A 146 12.35 -3.53 -11.85
CA GLY A 146 13.29 -3.49 -12.98
C GLY A 146 13.44 -2.09 -13.56
N ALA A 147 12.33 -1.40 -13.85
CA ALA A 147 12.33 -0.05 -14.38
C ALA A 147 12.97 0.95 -13.40
N LEU A 148 12.61 0.90 -12.11
CA LEU A 148 13.20 1.77 -11.09
C LEU A 148 14.72 1.57 -10.96
N LYS A 149 15.19 0.31 -11.02
CA LYS A 149 16.62 0.01 -11.02
C LYS A 149 17.32 0.55 -12.26
N GLN A 150 16.71 0.42 -13.44
CA GLN A 150 17.26 0.98 -14.68
C GLN A 150 17.37 2.50 -14.61
N VAL A 151 16.32 3.19 -14.16
CA VAL A 151 16.31 4.64 -13.94
C VAL A 151 17.36 5.05 -12.91
N ALA A 152 17.50 4.28 -11.83
CA ALA A 152 18.47 4.57 -10.80
C ALA A 152 19.92 4.43 -11.33
N ASN A 153 20.18 3.38 -12.10
CA ASN A 153 21.49 3.16 -12.72
C ASN A 153 21.84 4.23 -13.75
N SER A 154 20.87 4.73 -14.54
CA SER A 154 21.13 5.79 -15.52
C SER A 154 21.42 7.15 -14.89
N ARG A 155 20.87 7.43 -13.70
CA ARG A 155 21.10 8.68 -12.95
C ARG A 155 22.39 8.66 -12.13
N GLY A 156 22.84 7.48 -11.71
CA GLY A 156 24.06 7.31 -10.94
C GLY A 156 24.01 7.91 -9.53
N THR A 157 25.17 8.08 -8.92
CA THR A 157 25.33 8.57 -7.54
C THR A 157 26.33 9.71 -7.41
N GLN A 158 26.83 10.25 -8.53
CA GLN A 158 27.94 11.21 -8.55
C GLN A 158 27.60 12.56 -7.90
N GLN A 159 26.34 12.97 -7.91
CA GLN A 159 25.86 14.22 -7.29
C GLN A 159 25.54 14.06 -5.80
N ILE A 160 25.61 12.84 -5.26
CA ILE A 160 25.31 12.58 -3.85
C ILE A 160 26.52 12.99 -3.01
N THR A 161 26.39 14.11 -2.28
CA THR A 161 27.45 14.62 -1.41
C THR A 161 27.50 13.96 -0.04
N LEU A 162 26.46 13.20 0.33
CA LEU A 162 26.41 12.44 1.57
C LEU A 162 27.10 11.08 1.43
N PRO A 163 27.68 10.51 2.50
CA PRO A 163 28.34 9.21 2.44
C PRO A 163 27.41 8.13 1.88
N LEU A 164 27.91 7.33 0.94
CA LEU A 164 27.14 6.23 0.36
C LEU A 164 27.19 4.99 1.25
N PRO A 165 26.07 4.27 1.45
CA PRO A 165 26.03 3.11 2.32
C PRO A 165 26.89 1.99 1.73
N PRO A 166 27.82 1.40 2.51
CA PRO A 166 28.70 0.37 2.01
C PRO A 166 27.92 -0.91 1.72
N LYS A 167 28.35 -1.67 0.70
CA LYS A 167 27.73 -2.95 0.31
C LYS A 167 26.21 -2.84 0.14
N SER A 168 25.77 -1.78 -0.52
CA SER A 168 24.36 -1.51 -0.77
C SER A 168 24.08 -1.40 -2.27
N GLN A 169 22.87 -1.78 -2.66
CA GLN A 169 22.41 -1.68 -4.04
C GLN A 169 21.49 -0.47 -4.16
N LEU A 170 21.78 0.43 -5.10
CA LEU A 170 20.85 1.47 -5.53
C LEU A 170 19.64 0.82 -6.21
N ILE A 171 18.42 1.09 -5.72
CA ILE A 171 17.18 0.50 -6.22
C ILE A 171 16.19 1.52 -6.78
N ASN A 172 16.33 2.79 -6.41
CA ASN A 172 15.52 3.86 -6.94
C ASN A 172 16.30 5.18 -6.84
N HIS A 173 16.06 6.07 -7.80
CA HIS A 173 16.58 7.42 -7.79
C HIS A 173 15.54 8.37 -8.37
N MET A 174 15.20 9.41 -7.63
CA MET A 174 14.15 10.37 -7.98
C MET A 174 14.61 11.80 -7.80
N TYR A 175 14.14 12.68 -8.67
CA TYR A 175 14.32 14.12 -8.61
C TYR A 175 12.99 14.79 -8.24
N PRO A 176 13.02 16.01 -7.69
CA PRO A 176 11.80 16.75 -7.37
C PRO A 176 10.83 16.89 -8.55
N GLU A 177 11.33 17.02 -9.78
CA GLU A 177 10.51 17.22 -10.98
C GLU A 177 9.70 15.97 -11.34
N ASP A 178 10.22 14.78 -11.04
CA ASP A 178 9.48 13.52 -11.20
C ASP A 178 8.25 13.45 -10.28
N LEU A 179 8.20 14.31 -9.27
CA LEU A 179 7.15 14.41 -8.25
C LEU A 179 6.24 15.64 -8.46
N GLY A 180 6.36 16.31 -9.61
CA GLY A 180 5.67 17.58 -9.87
C GLY A 180 6.24 18.78 -9.11
N GLY A 181 7.42 18.63 -8.48
CA GLY A 181 8.18 19.71 -7.85
C GLY A 181 7.57 20.29 -6.56
N LYS A 182 6.41 19.79 -6.11
CA LYS A 182 5.70 20.28 -4.92
C LYS A 182 4.93 19.16 -4.21
N LEU A 183 4.85 19.24 -2.87
CA LEU A 183 3.92 18.48 -2.04
C LEU A 183 2.94 19.45 -1.37
N GLY A 184 1.72 19.54 -1.89
CA GLY A 184 0.78 20.60 -1.53
C GLY A 184 1.38 21.98 -1.83
N ASN A 185 1.48 22.84 -0.82
CA ASN A 185 2.09 24.15 -0.95
C ASN A 185 3.63 24.15 -0.75
N MET A 186 4.23 23.01 -0.40
CA MET A 186 5.68 22.93 -0.17
C MET A 186 6.41 22.61 -1.46
N LYS A 187 7.39 23.45 -1.83
CA LYS A 187 8.30 23.15 -2.95
C LYS A 187 9.25 22.03 -2.55
N LEU A 188 9.43 21.05 -3.42
CA LEU A 188 10.42 19.98 -3.26
C LEU A 188 11.73 20.44 -3.89
N THR A 189 12.81 20.34 -3.13
CA THR A 189 14.14 20.83 -3.55
C THR A 189 15.23 19.76 -3.45
N LEU A 190 14.93 18.62 -2.82
CA LEU A 190 15.88 17.53 -2.62
C LEU A 190 15.60 16.37 -3.56
N ALA A 191 16.64 15.90 -4.24
CA ALA A 191 16.64 14.60 -4.89
C ALA A 191 16.69 13.49 -3.84
N SER A 192 16.26 12.28 -4.21
CA SER A 192 16.22 11.11 -3.34
C SER A 192 16.83 9.89 -4.03
N ALA A 193 17.81 9.27 -3.39
CA ALA A 193 18.40 7.99 -3.81
C ALA A 193 18.12 6.91 -2.75
N VAL A 194 17.59 5.77 -3.17
CA VAL A 194 17.20 4.67 -2.28
C VAL A 194 18.10 3.47 -2.49
N PHE A 195 18.71 3.02 -1.41
CA PHE A 195 19.58 1.86 -1.36
C PHE A 195 18.97 0.75 -0.51
N GLN A 196 19.27 -0.50 -0.86
CA GLN A 196 19.00 -1.67 -0.03
C GLN A 196 20.29 -2.33 0.43
N SER A 197 20.30 -2.80 1.67
CA SER A 197 21.42 -3.56 2.25
C SER A 197 20.88 -4.68 3.13
N ASP A 198 21.66 -5.75 3.27
CA ASP A 198 21.36 -6.84 4.20
C ASP A 198 21.85 -6.56 5.63
N VAL A 199 22.53 -5.43 5.81
CA VAL A 199 22.97 -4.88 7.09
C VAL A 199 21.78 -4.36 7.89
N SER A 200 21.77 -4.59 9.20
CA SER A 200 20.69 -4.11 10.08
C SER A 200 20.65 -2.58 10.19
N ILE A 201 19.52 -2.05 10.65
CA ILE A 201 19.37 -0.61 10.89
C ILE A 201 20.43 -0.08 11.86
N GLN A 202 20.77 -0.84 12.92
CA GLN A 202 21.70 -0.38 13.95
C GLN A 202 23.14 -0.35 13.45
N GLU A 203 23.56 -1.36 12.69
CA GLU A 203 24.88 -1.40 12.07
C GLU A 203 25.02 -0.29 11.01
N MET A 204 23.97 -0.05 10.21
CA MET A 204 23.97 1.04 9.24
C MET A 204 23.99 2.41 9.93
N ALA A 205 23.27 2.57 11.05
CA ALA A 205 23.33 3.78 11.85
C ALA A 205 24.71 4.01 12.45
N ALA A 206 25.39 2.96 12.93
CA ALA A 206 26.76 3.04 13.43
C ALA A 206 27.74 3.49 12.34
N TYR A 207 27.59 2.98 11.11
CA TYR A 207 28.35 3.46 9.95
C TYR A 207 28.16 4.97 9.75
N TYR A 208 26.91 5.44 9.73
CA TYR A 208 26.64 6.86 9.51
C TYR A 208 27.17 7.73 10.65
N ARG A 209 27.04 7.32 11.91
CA ARG A 209 27.63 8.08 13.04
C ARG A 209 29.13 8.36 12.87
N GLY A 210 29.87 7.45 12.25
CA GLY A 210 31.30 7.63 11.98
C GLY A 210 31.63 8.37 10.68
N LYS A 211 30.63 8.72 9.86
CA LYS A 211 30.83 9.26 8.49
C LYS A 211 30.12 10.58 8.22
N VAL A 212 28.95 10.80 8.80
CA VAL A 212 28.33 12.12 8.80
C VAL A 212 28.97 12.94 9.93
N GLY A 213 29.39 14.17 9.64
CA GLY A 213 30.08 15.04 10.61
C GLY A 213 29.12 15.64 11.64
N GLU A 214 28.78 16.92 11.52
CA GLU A 214 27.71 17.52 12.32
C GLU A 214 26.32 17.16 11.76
N PHE A 215 25.61 16.28 12.45
CA PHE A 215 24.25 15.85 12.10
C PHE A 215 23.37 15.70 13.34
N LEU A 216 22.06 15.86 13.16
CA LEU A 216 21.06 15.46 14.15
C LEU A 216 20.61 14.03 13.88
N GLU A 217 20.72 13.15 14.88
CA GLU A 217 20.10 11.82 14.86
C GLU A 217 18.70 11.90 15.48
N TYR A 218 17.70 11.37 14.78
CA TYR A 218 16.35 11.22 15.30
C TYR A 218 15.89 9.77 15.16
N ARG A 219 15.39 9.19 16.25
CA ARG A 219 14.85 7.83 16.30
C ARG A 219 13.34 7.89 16.35
N HIS A 220 12.70 7.34 15.32
CA HIS A 220 11.25 7.31 15.20
C HIS A 220 10.68 6.18 16.05
N SER A 221 9.43 6.32 16.50
CA SER A 221 8.71 5.30 17.27
C SER A 221 8.57 3.96 16.52
N ASN A 222 8.59 3.98 15.19
CA ASN A 222 8.53 2.80 14.34
C ASN A 222 9.88 2.05 14.18
N GLY A 223 10.96 2.59 14.78
CA GLY A 223 12.31 2.04 14.73
C GLY A 223 13.16 2.56 13.56
N ASP A 224 12.65 3.47 12.72
CA ASP A 224 13.46 4.16 11.71
C ASP A 224 14.44 5.14 12.38
N ILE A 225 15.54 5.44 11.69
CA ILE A 225 16.54 6.41 12.15
C ILE A 225 16.77 7.43 11.05
N SER A 226 16.84 8.71 11.39
CA SER A 226 17.16 9.79 10.46
C SER A 226 18.38 10.59 10.91
N PHE A 227 19.24 10.93 9.96
CA PHE A 227 20.42 11.78 10.13
C PHE A 227 20.24 13.04 9.26
N ILE A 228 20.23 14.24 9.86
CA ILE A 228 19.98 15.50 9.12
C ILE A 228 21.25 16.36 9.17
N LYS A 229 21.82 16.69 7.99
CA LYS A 229 23.05 17.46 7.87
C LYS A 229 22.84 18.91 8.33
N GLY A 230 23.78 19.47 9.09
CA GLY A 230 23.80 20.90 9.43
C GLY A 230 22.61 21.34 10.30
N ALA A 231 22.11 20.45 11.15
CA ALA A 231 21.11 20.74 12.17
C ALA A 231 21.74 20.81 13.58
N GLY A 232 23.01 21.23 13.67
CA GLY A 232 23.72 21.39 14.94
C GLY A 232 22.88 22.16 15.97
N LYS A 233 22.65 21.48 17.11
CA LYS A 233 21.68 21.71 18.19
C LYS A 233 20.26 21.18 17.95
N GLU A 234 19.83 20.37 18.92
CA GLU A 234 18.55 19.69 19.07
C GLU A 234 17.35 20.46 18.47
N VAL A 235 16.68 19.85 17.49
CA VAL A 235 15.41 20.36 17.00
C VAL A 235 14.31 19.91 17.96
N LYS A 236 14.00 20.77 18.94
CA LYS A 236 13.05 20.48 20.03
C LYS A 236 11.59 20.33 19.58
N GLN A 237 11.26 20.76 18.36
CA GLN A 237 9.90 20.77 17.85
C GLN A 237 9.73 19.86 16.62
N PRO A 238 8.76 18.93 16.61
CA PRO A 238 8.52 18.02 15.48
C PRO A 238 8.31 18.70 14.13
N GLN A 239 7.72 19.90 14.11
CA GLN A 239 7.48 20.68 12.88
C GLN A 239 8.79 21.21 12.27
N ALA A 240 9.70 21.70 13.11
CA ALA A 240 11.02 22.13 12.67
C ALA A 240 11.87 20.94 12.19
N LEU A 241 11.68 19.76 12.79
CA LEU A 241 12.33 18.53 12.35
C LEU A 241 11.84 18.11 10.97
N PHE A 242 10.51 18.10 10.79
CA PHE A 242 9.89 17.80 9.51
C PHE A 242 10.34 18.78 8.41
N LYS A 243 10.34 20.09 8.69
CA LYS A 243 10.84 21.10 7.74
C LYS A 243 12.31 20.87 7.39
N ALA A 244 13.17 20.61 8.37
CA ALA A 244 14.58 20.33 8.14
C ALA A 244 14.80 19.07 7.27
N GLN A 245 13.97 18.04 7.43
CA GLN A 245 14.00 16.83 6.58
C GLN A 245 13.59 17.09 5.13
N MET A 246 12.81 18.14 4.87
CA MET A 246 12.37 18.49 3.51
C MET A 246 13.32 19.45 2.80
N GLU A 247 14.06 20.27 3.54
CA GLU A 247 14.87 21.37 2.97
C GLU A 247 16.38 21.11 3.02
N LYS A 248 16.86 20.21 3.88
CA LYS A 248 18.29 19.91 4.06
C LYS A 248 18.64 18.49 3.66
N PRO A 249 19.84 18.24 3.10
CA PRO A 249 20.32 16.89 2.87
C PRO A 249 20.23 16.03 4.13
N ASN A 250 19.66 14.83 4.00
CA ASN A 250 19.43 13.94 5.12
C ASN A 250 19.41 12.47 4.69
N ILE A 251 19.55 11.58 5.67
CA ILE A 251 19.63 10.14 5.47
C ILE A 251 18.56 9.52 6.34
N LYS A 252 17.68 8.72 5.75
CA LYS A 252 16.70 7.91 6.48
C LYS A 252 17.05 6.44 6.34
N ILE A 253 17.18 5.75 7.47
CA ILE A 253 17.36 4.30 7.55
C ILE A 253 16.05 3.70 8.04
N SER A 254 15.49 2.79 7.27
CA SER A 254 14.26 2.07 7.60
C SER A 254 14.44 0.57 7.50
N LYS A 255 13.45 -0.18 8.01
CA LYS A 255 13.41 -1.63 7.81
C LYS A 255 13.33 -1.93 6.32
N LYS A 256 14.08 -2.93 5.86
CA LYS A 256 13.86 -3.48 4.52
C LYS A 256 12.49 -4.16 4.52
N VAL A 257 11.67 -3.87 3.52
CA VAL A 257 10.35 -4.48 3.36
C VAL A 257 10.29 -5.27 2.06
N ASN A 258 9.55 -6.37 2.08
CA ASN A 258 9.18 -7.06 0.86
C ASN A 258 8.13 -6.23 0.12
N MET A 259 8.44 -5.77 -1.09
CA MET A 259 7.55 -4.92 -1.89
C MET A 259 6.20 -5.58 -2.22
N MET A 260 6.12 -6.91 -2.22
CA MET A 260 4.88 -7.68 -2.48
C MET A 260 3.95 -7.75 -1.27
N THR A 261 4.53 -7.85 -0.08
CA THR A 261 3.77 -8.17 1.14
C THR A 261 3.73 -7.04 2.13
N GLY A 262 4.55 -5.99 1.95
CA GLY A 262 4.78 -4.94 2.92
C GLY A 262 5.44 -5.41 4.21
N LYS A 263 5.75 -6.71 4.34
CA LYS A 263 6.30 -7.29 5.56
C LYS A 263 7.78 -6.97 5.69
N PRO A 264 8.27 -6.72 6.92
CA PRO A 264 9.70 -6.58 7.17
C PRO A 264 10.47 -7.82 6.74
N VAL A 265 11.64 -7.61 6.14
CA VAL A 265 12.63 -8.65 5.82
C VAL A 265 13.98 -8.25 6.39
N LYS A 266 14.91 -9.21 6.48
CA LYS A 266 16.26 -8.96 7.00
C LYS A 266 16.96 -7.86 6.20
N GLY A 267 17.57 -6.92 6.92
CA GLY A 267 18.35 -5.82 6.35
C GLY A 267 17.75 -4.44 6.57
N SER A 268 18.23 -3.46 5.83
CA SER A 268 17.81 -2.07 5.90
C SER A 268 17.61 -1.47 4.51
N GLN A 269 16.77 -0.44 4.46
CA GLN A 269 16.62 0.44 3.32
C GLN A 269 17.12 1.82 3.73
N ILE A 270 17.94 2.44 2.89
CA ILE A 270 18.58 3.71 3.15
C ILE A 270 18.11 4.68 2.08
N THR A 271 17.50 5.79 2.48
CA THR A 271 17.12 6.87 1.58
C THR A 271 18.03 8.06 1.86
N ILE A 272 18.74 8.51 0.84
CA ILE A 272 19.58 9.71 0.89
C ILE A 272 18.86 10.81 0.15
N PHE A 273 18.51 11.86 0.87
CA PHE A 273 18.00 13.11 0.32
C PHE A 273 19.15 14.09 0.16
N TYR A 274 19.29 14.69 -1.01
CA TYR A 274 20.44 15.54 -1.30
C TYR A 274 20.08 16.69 -2.26
N GLN A 275 20.86 17.77 -2.19
CA GLN A 275 20.77 18.88 -3.13
C GLN A 275 21.57 18.55 -4.38
N ARG A 276 20.97 18.81 -5.53
CA ARG A 276 21.65 18.76 -6.83
C ARG A 276 22.37 20.07 -7.11
#